data_AF-A0A232FLX1-F1
#
_entry.id   AF-A0A232FLX1-F1
#
_cell.length_a   1.000
_cell.length_b   1.000
_cell.length_c   1.000
_cell.angle_alpha   90.00
_cell.angle_beta   90.00
_cell.angle_gamma   90.00
#
_symmetry.space_group_name_H-M   'P 1'
#
loop_
_entity.id
_entity.type
_entity.pdbx_description
1 polymer ?
#
loop_
_entity_poly.entity_id
_entity_poly.type
_entity_poly.pdbx_seq_one_letter_code
_entity_poly.pdbx_strand_id
1 'polypeptide(L)' 'MDFLCRTVMEVPKVTEHIINVWKKFIQDGLHEELGILADAPTQGAGNTNDGNTARRFFNNADVVIRITEKG' A
#
# COMPACT_ATOMS: atom_id res chain seq x y z
N MET A 1 -19.65 30.38 8.79
CA MET A 1 -19.07 30.28 7.44
C MET A 1 -17.75 29.57 7.62
N ASP A 2 -17.82 28.24 7.56
CA ASP A 2 -16.82 27.33 8.11
C ASP A 2 -15.52 27.37 7.30
N PHE A 3 -14.52 28.08 7.83
CA PHE A 3 -13.17 28.08 7.29
C PHE A 3 -12.32 26.96 7.91
N LEU A 4 -12.88 25.75 7.98
CA LEU A 4 -12.12 24.53 8.24
C LEU A 4 -11.85 23.89 6.89
N CYS A 5 -10.92 24.49 6.13
CA CYS A 5 -10.36 23.89 4.93
C CYS A 5 -9.69 22.58 5.35
N ARG A 6 -10.37 21.47 5.06
CA ARG A 6 -9.88 20.11 5.23
C ARG A 6 -8.66 19.96 4.32
N THR A 7 -7.45 20.01 4.87
CA THR A 7 -6.24 19.71 4.10
C THR A 7 -6.36 18.26 3.63
N VAL A 8 -6.64 18.06 2.34
CA VAL A 8 -6.57 16.74 1.71
C VAL A 8 -5.10 16.50 1.42
N MET A 9 -4.57 15.38 1.92
CA MET A 9 -3.24 14.90 1.54
C MET A 9 -3.35 14.33 0.13
N GLU A 10 -3.24 15.21 -0.87
CA GLU A 10 -3.19 14.80 -2.27
C GLU A 10 -1.76 14.43 -2.66
N VAL A 11 -1.63 13.36 -3.45
CA VAL A 11 -0.39 13.07 -4.14
C VAL A 11 -0.25 14.04 -5.30
N PRO A 12 0.82 14.87 -5.36
CA PRO A 12 1.04 15.73 -6.51
C PRO A 12 1.17 14.89 -7.78
N LYS A 13 0.46 15.25 -8.86
CA LYS A 13 0.53 14.53 -10.15
C LYS A 13 1.96 14.41 -10.69
N VAL A 14 2.81 15.40 -10.39
CA VAL A 14 4.22 15.40 -10.81
C VAL A 14 5.04 14.26 -10.18
N THR A 15 4.65 13.77 -9.00
CA THR A 15 5.34 12.66 -8.32
C THR A 15 4.63 11.31 -8.50
N GLU A 16 3.48 11.27 -9.18
CA GLU A 16 2.66 10.07 -9.36
C GLU A 16 3.47 8.90 -9.94
N HIS A 17 4.30 9.15 -10.96
CA HIS A 17 5.12 8.11 -11.56
C HIS A 17 6.12 7.50 -10.56
N ILE A 18 6.81 8.33 -9.78
CA ILE A 18 7.76 7.90 -8.76
C ILE A 18 7.03 7.05 -7.71
N ILE A 19 5.89 7.52 -7.24
CA ILE A 19 5.07 6.82 -6.25
C ILE A 19 4.58 5.47 -6.78
N ASN A 20 4.18 5.39 -8.04
CA ASN A 20 3.75 4.13 -8.65
C ASN A 20 4.90 3.12 -8.78
N VAL A 21 6.12 3.57 -9.05
CA VAL A 21 7.32 2.71 -9.06
C VAL A 21 7.58 2.15 -7.65
N TRP A 22 7.55 3.00 -6.62
CA TRP A 22 7.72 2.57 -5.23
C TRP A 22 6.60 1.64 -4.76
N LYS A 23 5.35 1.95 -5.10
CA LYS A 23 4.20 1.11 -4.82
C LYS A 23 4.39 -0.29 -5.40
N LYS A 24 4.82 -0.38 -6.65
CA LYS A 24 5.09 -1.66 -7.31
C LYS A 24 6.21 -2.43 -6.61
N PHE A 25 7.31 -1.76 -6.25
CA PHE A 25 8.40 -2.39 -5.50
C PHE A 25 7.93 -3.03 -4.19
N ILE A 26 7.11 -2.32 -3.42
CA ILE A 26 6.54 -2.83 -2.17
C ILE A 26 5.58 -4.01 -2.43
N GLN A 27 4.70 -3.89 -3.43
CA GLN A 27 3.75 -4.94 -3.80
C GLN A 27 4.47 -6.23 -4.22
N ASP A 28 5.51 -6.12 -5.05
CA ASP A 28 6.30 -7.25 -5.52
C ASP A 28 7.01 -7.92 -4.33
N GLY A 29 7.66 -7.15 -3.45
CA GLY A 29 8.34 -7.70 -2.26
C GLY A 29 7.39 -8.40 -1.27
N LEU A 30 6.21 -7.84 -1.02
CA LEU A 30 5.20 -8.47 -0.16
C LEU A 30 4.66 -9.77 -0.77
N HIS A 31 4.53 -9.82 -2.09
CA HIS A 31 4.10 -11.03 -2.78
C HIS A 31 5.18 -12.10 -2.76
N GLU A 32 6.43 -11.75 -3.08
CA GLU A 32 7.56 -12.68 -3.14
C GLU A 32 7.87 -13.31 -1.77
N GLU A 33 7.88 -12.51 -0.69
CA GLU A 33 8.31 -13.00 0.62
C GLU A 33 7.17 -13.57 1.47
N LEU A 34 5.95 -13.01 1.36
CA LEU A 34 4.83 -13.35 2.26
C LEU A 34 3.62 -13.92 1.51
N GLY A 35 3.66 -13.99 0.17
CA GLY A 35 2.51 -14.38 -0.64
C GLY A 35 1.32 -13.43 -0.47
N ILE A 36 1.58 -12.16 -0.15
CA ILE A 36 0.56 -11.13 0.06
C ILE A 36 0.37 -10.37 -1.26
N LEU A 37 -0.82 -10.46 -1.83
CA LEU A 37 -1.25 -9.58 -2.91
C LEU A 37 -1.83 -8.30 -2.29
N ALA A 38 -1.02 -7.26 -2.14
CA ALA A 38 -1.44 -6.00 -1.54
C ALA A 38 -2.06 -5.06 -2.58
N ASP A 39 -3.23 -4.50 -2.26
CA ASP A 39 -3.91 -3.50 -3.10
C ASP A 39 -4.15 -3.95 -4.55
N ALA A 40 -4.43 -5.24 -4.75
CA ALA A 40 -4.85 -5.76 -6.05
C ALA A 40 -6.37 -5.65 -6.17
N PRO A 41 -6.91 -5.06 -7.26
CA PRO A 41 -8.34 -4.84 -7.40
C PRO A 41 -9.11 -6.16 -7.51
N THR A 42 -10.25 -6.24 -6.84
CA THR A 42 -11.22 -7.34 -6.96
C THR A 42 -12.36 -6.97 -7.90
N GLN A 43 -12.96 -7.95 -8.57
CA GLN A 43 -14.09 -7.71 -9.46
C GLN A 43 -15.28 -7.13 -8.67
N GLY A 44 -15.90 -6.08 -9.19
CA GLY A 44 -17.08 -5.42 -8.59
C GLY A 44 -16.73 -4.22 -7.72
N ALA A 45 -15.90 -4.39 -6.69
CA ALA A 45 -15.35 -3.31 -5.86
C ALA A 45 -14.27 -3.84 -4.90
N GLY A 46 -13.45 -2.95 -4.36
CA GLY A 46 -12.48 -3.26 -3.30
C GLY A 46 -11.13 -3.80 -3.81
N ASN A 47 -10.40 -4.43 -2.90
CA ASN A 47 -9.11 -5.05 -3.19
C ASN A 47 -8.91 -6.32 -2.35
N THR A 48 -7.79 -6.99 -2.57
CA THR A 48 -7.37 -8.24 -1.90
C THR A 48 -6.96 -8.08 -0.42
N ASN A 49 -7.15 -6.90 0.20
CA ASN A 49 -6.77 -6.67 1.59
C ASN A 49 -7.85 -7.16 2.57
N ASP A 50 -8.00 -8.48 2.66
CA ASP A 50 -8.91 -9.12 3.61
C ASP A 50 -8.26 -9.38 4.99
N GLY A 51 -8.99 -10.03 5.90
CA GLY A 51 -8.48 -10.35 7.24
C GLY A 51 -7.31 -11.34 7.27
N ASN A 52 -7.16 -12.19 6.24
CA ASN A 52 -6.00 -13.08 6.13
C ASN A 52 -4.77 -12.31 5.64
N THR A 53 -4.94 -11.38 4.69
CA THR A 53 -3.90 -10.44 4.27
C THR A 53 -3.39 -9.63 5.47
N ALA A 54 -4.30 -9.02 6.25
CA ALA A 54 -3.95 -8.26 7.45
C ALA A 54 -3.19 -9.13 8.48
N ARG A 55 -3.67 -10.36 8.75
CA ARG A 55 -3.01 -11.27 9.69
C ARG A 55 -1.58 -11.60 9.27
N ARG A 56 -1.35 -11.94 7.99
CA ARG A 56 -0.01 -12.24 7.47
C ARG A 56 0.90 -11.02 7.54
N PHE A 57 0.38 -9.85 7.20
CA PHE A 57 1.13 -8.60 7.23
C PHE A 57 1.61 -8.28 8.65
N PHE A 58 0.71 -8.24 9.63
CA PHE A 58 1.07 -7.85 10.99
C PHE A 58 1.84 -8.93 11.78
N ASN A 59 1.72 -10.21 11.41
CA ASN A 59 2.50 -11.28 12.04
C ASN A 59 3.97 -11.36 11.57
N ASN A 60 4.33 -10.71 10.46
CA ASN A 60 5.68 -10.72 9.89
C ASN A 60 6.25 -9.29 9.80
N ALA A 61 6.09 -8.52 10.89
CA ALA A 61 6.42 -7.10 10.92
C ALA A 61 7.88 -6.82 10.54
N ASP A 62 8.82 -7.67 10.91
CA ASP A 62 10.24 -7.56 10.55
C ASP A 62 10.47 -7.63 9.03
N VAL A 63 9.77 -8.52 8.34
CA VAL A 63 9.80 -8.64 6.87
C VAL A 63 9.15 -7.43 6.22
N VAL A 64 7.98 -7.03 6.71
CA VAL A 64 7.25 -5.86 6.21
C VAL A 64 8.09 -4.59 6.34
N ILE A 65 8.66 -4.33 7.52
CA ILE A 65 9.51 -3.17 7.78
C ILE A 65 10.68 -3.13 6.80
N ARG A 66 11.38 -4.25 6.62
CA ARG A 66 12.49 -4.36 5.66
C ARG A 66 12.08 -4.03 4.22
N ILE A 67 10.87 -4.40 3.82
CA ILE A 67 10.34 -4.12 2.47
C ILE A 67 9.95 -2.63 2.34
N THR A 68 9.33 -2.04 3.37
CA THR A 68 8.75 -0.69 3.30
C THR A 68 9.73 0.45 3.61
N GLU A 69 10.80 0.21 4.37
CA GLU A 69 11.75 1.26 4.81
C GLU A 69 12.75 1.71 3.74
N LYS A 70 12.78 1.07 2.57
CA LYS A 70 13.75 1.41 1.51
C LYS A 70 13.34 2.62 0.64
N GLY A 71 12.22 3.26 0.93
CA GLY A 71 11.63 4.39 0.18
C GLY A 71 12.00 5.78 0.69
#